data_AF-A0A7X8NDG3-F1
#
_entry.id   AF-A0A7X8NDG3-F1
#
_cell.length_a   1.000
_cell.length_b   1.000
_cell.length_c   1.000
_cell.angle_alpha   90.00
_cell.angle_beta   90.00
_cell.angle_gamma   90.00
#
_symmetry.space_group_name_H-M   'P 1'
#
loop_
_entity.id
_entity.type
_entity.pdbx_description
1 polymer ?
#
loop_
_entity_poly.entity_id
_entity_poly.type
_entity_poly.pdbx_seq_one_letter_code
_entity_poly.pdbx_strand_id
1 'polypeptide(L)'
;MNFFEKPHQCLLFAKQDFHPSFEEKHIDVFCGLFSIDIKDNHSNLFYSQQNPLENKPIIKISDNQYLNVYQKQLPSALYDLLYTTLTQTKKEKEQINFRRGKVVLESHTLDIFKKFFKKSKRIKIFTNYYINNEPEEKDILILVDNNAYIIECKASRYREPRRVTEQAYQRIKSDFNDCIQKGYDQCYQVEQELLNNEKVIVSLKNKSEVIITNEIHEIFCIVVTSERFASIQTDLGLMLKRKNNEDPYPWSIYVDDLETFLKVLYNSFSNPSRKIFDFLEHRELLHGRLITNDELDVCAMFLKDPKNFKEICESEYVVFTDPTLQNYFDKLYFDKKLKFRIEDF
;
A
#
# COMPACT_ATOMS: atom_id res chain seq x y z
N MET A 1 14.24 18.41 -32.92
CA MET A 1 15.13 19.31 -32.15
C MET A 1 16.01 18.47 -31.24
N ASN A 2 17.24 18.91 -30.97
CA ASN A 2 18.18 18.19 -30.11
C ASN A 2 17.84 18.47 -28.64
N PHE A 3 17.47 17.43 -27.87
CA PHE A 3 17.16 17.54 -26.44
C PHE A 3 18.31 18.16 -25.64
N PHE A 4 19.56 17.91 -26.04
CA PHE A 4 20.74 18.43 -25.36
C PHE A 4 20.93 19.95 -25.54
N GLU A 5 20.36 20.54 -26.59
CA GLU A 5 20.47 21.97 -26.85
C GLU A 5 19.39 22.78 -26.13
N LYS A 6 18.18 22.22 -25.98
CA LYS A 6 17.04 22.90 -25.34
C LYS A 6 16.18 21.91 -24.54
N PRO A 7 16.69 21.36 -23.43
CA PRO A 7 15.99 20.32 -22.67
C PRO A 7 14.65 20.81 -22.13
N HIS A 8 14.54 22.09 -21.75
CA HIS A 8 13.31 22.69 -21.24
C HIS A 8 12.14 22.69 -22.25
N GLN A 9 12.41 22.55 -23.55
CA GLN A 9 11.34 22.49 -24.55
C GLN A 9 10.48 21.22 -24.40
N CYS A 10 10.98 20.15 -23.78
CA CYS A 10 10.17 18.97 -23.50
C CYS A 10 9.05 19.22 -22.47
N LEU A 11 9.11 20.35 -21.77
CA LEU A 11 8.10 20.76 -20.79
C LEU A 11 7.07 21.72 -21.39
N LEU A 12 7.33 22.25 -22.59
CA LEU A 12 6.45 23.18 -23.28
C LEU A 12 5.52 22.44 -24.23
N PHE A 13 4.28 22.89 -24.30
CA PHE A 13 3.32 22.40 -25.30
C PHE A 13 2.35 23.50 -25.72
N ALA A 14 1.76 23.32 -26.89
CA ALA A 14 0.65 24.09 -27.41
C ALA A 14 -0.61 23.21 -27.47
N LYS A 15 -1.81 23.81 -27.42
CA LYS A 15 -3.06 23.06 -27.57
C LYS A 15 -3.12 22.29 -28.88
N GLN A 16 -2.53 22.89 -29.94
CA GLN A 16 -2.52 22.30 -31.27
C GLN A 16 -1.76 20.97 -31.35
N ASP A 17 -0.79 20.75 -30.46
CA ASP A 17 -0.02 19.50 -30.40
C ASP A 17 -0.90 18.29 -30.09
N PHE A 18 -2.08 18.50 -29.48
CA PHE A 18 -2.99 17.45 -29.02
C PHE A 18 -4.25 17.30 -29.88
N HIS A 19 -4.54 18.21 -30.82
CA HIS A 19 -5.69 18.10 -31.73
C HIS A 19 -5.75 16.80 -32.55
N PRO A 20 -4.64 16.17 -32.96
CA PRO A 20 -4.70 14.88 -33.65
C PRO A 20 -5.31 13.75 -32.82
N SER A 21 -5.29 13.87 -31.48
CA SER A 21 -5.70 12.81 -30.55
C SER A 21 -6.95 13.18 -29.73
N PHE A 22 -7.27 14.46 -29.60
CA PHE A 22 -8.34 14.94 -28.71
C PHE A 22 -9.12 16.11 -29.33
N GLU A 23 -10.42 16.14 -29.08
CA GLU A 23 -11.28 17.28 -29.45
C GLU A 23 -10.86 18.56 -28.72
N GLU A 24 -10.91 19.70 -29.42
CA GLU A 24 -10.53 21.02 -28.89
C GLU A 24 -11.21 21.34 -27.56
N LYS A 25 -12.52 21.06 -27.44
CA LYS A 25 -13.29 21.28 -26.22
C LYS A 25 -12.71 20.54 -24.99
N HIS A 26 -12.16 19.35 -25.18
CA HIS A 26 -11.57 18.56 -24.08
C HIS A 26 -10.20 19.11 -23.68
N ILE A 27 -9.40 19.56 -24.65
CA ILE A 27 -8.12 20.21 -24.42
C ILE A 27 -8.33 21.51 -23.63
N ASP A 28 -9.35 22.29 -23.99
CA ASP A 28 -9.72 23.52 -23.30
C ASP A 28 -10.13 23.27 -21.84
N VAL A 29 -10.99 22.27 -21.60
CA VAL A 29 -11.37 21.87 -20.25
C VAL A 29 -10.15 21.42 -19.44
N PHE A 30 -9.31 20.57 -20.01
CA PHE A 30 -8.08 20.11 -19.36
C PHE A 30 -7.17 21.29 -18.97
N CYS A 31 -6.91 22.20 -19.90
CA CYS A 31 -6.12 23.39 -19.62
C CYS A 31 -6.78 24.27 -18.56
N GLY A 32 -8.09 24.49 -18.62
CA GLY A 32 -8.80 25.30 -17.62
C GLY A 32 -8.77 24.71 -16.21
N LEU A 33 -8.81 23.38 -16.09
CA LEU A 33 -8.76 22.68 -14.82
C LEU A 33 -7.36 22.68 -14.21
N PHE A 34 -6.32 22.43 -15.02
CA PHE A 34 -4.97 22.15 -14.51
C PHE A 34 -3.95 23.27 -14.73
N SER A 35 -4.32 24.40 -15.32
CA SER A 35 -3.41 25.54 -15.50
C SER A 35 -3.72 26.76 -14.64
N ILE A 36 -2.64 27.45 -14.23
CA ILE A 36 -2.64 28.82 -13.71
C ILE A 36 -2.08 29.77 -14.77
N ASP A 37 -2.51 31.04 -14.79
CA ASP A 37 -1.91 32.03 -15.67
C ASP A 37 -0.58 32.52 -15.06
N ILE A 38 0.46 32.68 -15.89
CA ILE A 38 1.75 33.21 -15.42
C ILE A 38 1.64 34.62 -14.82
N LYS A 39 0.59 35.36 -15.16
CA LYS A 39 0.29 36.69 -14.63
C LYS A 39 -0.50 36.65 -13.33
N ASP A 40 -0.96 35.48 -12.89
CA ASP A 40 -1.67 35.34 -11.61
C ASP A 40 -0.73 35.69 -10.46
N ASN A 41 -1.20 36.55 -9.55
CA ASN A 41 -0.42 36.95 -8.39
C ASN A 41 -0.65 35.96 -7.24
N HIS A 42 0.39 35.20 -6.89
CA HIS A 42 0.37 34.27 -5.77
C HIS A 42 1.37 34.71 -4.69
N SER A 43 0.86 35.15 -3.55
CA SER A 43 1.69 35.56 -2.41
C SER A 43 2.03 34.37 -1.50
N ASN A 44 2.89 33.47 -1.98
CA ASN A 44 3.46 32.42 -1.14
C ASN A 44 4.72 32.96 -0.46
N LEU A 45 4.56 33.50 0.75
CA LEU A 45 5.64 34.04 1.57
C LEU A 45 6.50 32.93 2.17
N PHE A 46 5.90 31.78 2.50
CA PHE A 46 6.61 30.65 3.06
C PHE A 46 6.55 29.46 2.11
N TYR A 47 7.66 28.72 1.99
CA TYR A 47 7.74 27.44 1.25
C TYR A 47 6.74 26.38 1.76
N SER A 48 6.14 26.65 2.91
CA SER A 48 5.18 25.80 3.58
C SER A 48 3.73 26.23 3.24
N GLN A 49 3.48 27.36 2.59
CA GLN A 49 2.12 27.67 2.14
C GLN A 49 1.73 26.78 0.96
N GLN A 50 0.42 26.53 0.82
CA GLN A 50 -0.10 25.70 -0.27
C GLN A 50 0.30 26.32 -1.61
N ASN A 51 1.00 25.54 -2.43
CA ASN A 51 1.43 26.00 -3.73
C ASN A 51 0.31 25.76 -4.75
N PRO A 52 -0.17 26.78 -5.50
CA PRO A 52 -1.18 26.58 -6.55
C PRO A 52 -0.80 25.48 -7.57
N LEU A 53 0.50 25.30 -7.80
CA LEU A 53 1.02 24.24 -8.69
C LEU A 53 0.79 22.83 -8.17
N GLU A 54 0.45 22.63 -6.88
CA GLU A 54 0.06 21.32 -6.35
C GLU A 54 -1.28 20.85 -6.95
N ASN A 55 -2.22 21.77 -7.14
CA ASN A 55 -3.54 21.46 -7.72
C ASN A 55 -3.60 21.74 -9.23
N LYS A 56 -2.79 22.67 -9.71
CA LYS A 56 -2.77 23.14 -11.10
C LYS A 56 -1.33 23.20 -11.63
N PRO A 57 -0.72 22.05 -11.95
CA PRO A 57 0.73 21.95 -12.19
C PRO A 57 1.19 22.51 -13.55
N ILE A 58 0.27 23.06 -14.35
CA ILE A 58 0.57 23.64 -15.66
C ILE A 58 0.56 25.17 -15.55
N ILE A 59 1.51 25.83 -16.18
CA ILE A 59 1.53 27.29 -16.28
C ILE A 59 1.14 27.69 -17.70
N LYS A 60 0.09 28.49 -17.85
CA LYS A 60 -0.25 29.14 -19.11
C LYS A 60 0.66 30.35 -19.29
N ILE A 61 1.54 30.30 -20.30
CA ILE A 61 2.48 31.38 -20.64
C ILE A 61 1.79 32.39 -21.57
N SER A 62 1.02 31.88 -22.53
CA SER A 62 0.22 32.67 -23.47
C SER A 62 -1.00 31.85 -23.92
N ASP A 63 -1.86 32.40 -24.78
CA ASP A 63 -3.06 31.71 -25.25
C ASP A 63 -2.78 30.37 -25.95
N ASN A 64 -1.60 30.24 -26.56
CA ASN A 64 -1.20 29.03 -27.29
C ASN A 64 0.02 28.31 -26.68
N GLN A 65 0.52 28.71 -25.51
CA GLN A 65 1.73 28.11 -24.94
C GLN A 65 1.58 27.83 -23.45
N TYR A 66 1.89 26.60 -23.09
CA TYR A 66 1.81 26.06 -21.74
C TYR A 66 3.13 25.43 -21.32
N LEU A 67 3.40 25.43 -20.02
CA LEU A 67 4.56 24.82 -19.39
C LEU A 67 4.11 23.82 -18.33
N ASN A 68 4.40 22.54 -18.55
CA ASN A 68 4.20 21.49 -17.56
C ASN A 68 5.44 21.39 -16.66
N VAL A 69 5.40 22.07 -15.51
CA VAL A 69 6.57 22.22 -14.63
C VAL A 69 6.94 20.90 -13.98
N TYR A 70 5.95 20.11 -13.56
CA TYR A 70 6.17 18.88 -12.81
C TYR A 70 5.22 17.79 -13.28
N GLN A 71 5.69 17.00 -14.27
CA GLN A 71 4.88 15.94 -14.90
C GLN A 71 4.30 14.94 -13.88
N LYS A 72 5.01 14.66 -12.79
CA LYS A 72 4.56 13.74 -11.73
C LYS A 72 3.43 14.31 -10.87
N GLN A 73 3.21 15.64 -10.85
CA GLN A 73 2.15 16.27 -10.07
C GLN A 73 0.79 16.15 -10.75
N LEU A 74 0.75 16.07 -12.08
CA LEU A 74 -0.51 16.06 -12.82
C LEU A 74 -1.42 14.89 -12.42
N PRO A 75 -0.93 13.64 -12.25
CA PRO A 75 -1.74 12.56 -11.70
C PRO A 75 -2.28 12.86 -10.28
N SER A 76 -1.48 13.45 -9.40
CA SER A 76 -1.91 13.83 -8.04
C SER A 76 -2.98 14.92 -8.07
N ALA A 77 -2.77 15.98 -8.86
CA ALA A 77 -3.74 17.04 -9.07
C ALA A 77 -5.07 16.52 -9.65
N LEU A 78 -5.01 15.59 -10.61
CA LEU A 78 -6.19 14.94 -11.16
C LEU A 78 -6.93 14.12 -10.09
N TYR A 79 -6.21 13.33 -9.30
CA TYR A 79 -6.78 12.59 -8.19
C TYR A 79 -7.48 13.52 -7.19
N ASP A 80 -6.83 14.60 -6.78
CA ASP A 80 -7.38 15.56 -5.81
C ASP A 80 -8.61 16.28 -6.36
N LEU A 81 -8.60 16.66 -7.65
CA LEU A 81 -9.76 17.21 -8.34
C LEU A 81 -10.93 16.23 -8.33
N LEU A 82 -10.69 14.97 -8.72
CA LEU A 82 -11.73 13.94 -8.75
C LEU A 82 -12.25 13.65 -7.34
N TYR A 83 -11.36 13.48 -6.36
CA TYR A 83 -11.74 13.22 -4.98
C TYR A 83 -12.60 14.36 -4.43
N THR A 84 -12.18 15.61 -4.61
CA THR A 84 -12.95 16.78 -4.15
C THR A 84 -14.29 16.87 -4.86
N THR A 85 -14.33 16.64 -6.16
CA THR A 85 -15.56 16.66 -6.97
C THR A 85 -16.54 15.58 -6.54
N LEU A 86 -16.04 14.40 -6.19
CA LEU A 86 -16.86 13.24 -5.83
C LEU A 86 -17.16 13.15 -4.32
N THR A 87 -16.65 14.06 -3.48
CA THR A 87 -16.84 14.02 -2.02
C THR A 87 -17.49 15.30 -1.46
N GLN A 88 -18.32 15.98 -2.25
CA GLN A 88 -18.97 17.23 -1.88
C GLN A 88 -19.90 17.11 -0.67
N THR A 89 -20.52 15.95 -0.47
CA THR A 89 -21.37 15.64 0.68
C THR A 89 -20.75 14.60 1.61
N LYS A 90 -21.18 14.61 2.88
CA LYS A 90 -20.76 13.60 3.88
C LYS A 90 -21.07 12.17 3.41
N LYS A 91 -22.25 11.97 2.80
CA LYS A 91 -22.69 10.66 2.29
C LYS A 91 -21.79 10.14 1.17
N GLU A 92 -21.45 10.99 0.20
CA GLU A 92 -20.56 10.61 -0.91
C GLU A 92 -19.16 10.29 -0.39
N LYS A 93 -18.64 11.11 0.53
CA LYS A 93 -17.36 10.87 1.20
C LYS A 93 -17.33 9.51 1.91
N GLU A 94 -18.37 9.19 2.66
CA GLU A 94 -18.51 7.88 3.32
C GLU A 94 -18.57 6.74 2.29
N GLN A 95 -19.35 6.90 1.22
CA GLN A 95 -19.46 5.89 0.17
C GLN A 95 -18.14 5.63 -0.56
N ILE A 96 -17.38 6.68 -0.91
CA ILE A 96 -16.09 6.55 -1.58
C ILE A 96 -15.06 5.90 -0.66
N ASN A 97 -14.94 6.36 0.58
CA ASN A 97 -14.00 5.78 1.53
C ASN A 97 -14.35 4.31 1.82
N PHE A 98 -15.65 3.97 1.91
CA PHE A 98 -16.10 2.59 2.02
C PHE A 98 -15.70 1.75 0.80
N ARG A 99 -15.93 2.25 -0.43
CA ARG A 99 -15.52 1.51 -1.64
C ARG A 99 -14.01 1.36 -1.75
N ARG A 100 -13.23 2.39 -1.42
CA ARG A 100 -11.75 2.34 -1.44
C ARG A 100 -11.21 1.23 -0.53
N GLY A 101 -11.68 1.20 0.72
CA GLY A 101 -11.30 0.15 1.67
C GLY A 101 -11.94 -1.19 1.34
N LYS A 102 -13.25 -1.30 1.56
CA LYS A 102 -13.94 -2.60 1.55
C LYS A 102 -14.02 -3.26 0.19
N VAL A 103 -14.18 -2.49 -0.89
CA VAL A 103 -14.36 -3.08 -2.22
C VAL A 103 -13.04 -3.21 -2.94
N VAL A 104 -12.28 -2.12 -3.06
CA VAL A 104 -11.07 -2.10 -3.90
C VAL A 104 -9.89 -2.75 -3.18
N LEU A 105 -9.55 -2.31 -1.96
CA LEU A 105 -8.39 -2.85 -1.25
C LEU A 105 -8.54 -4.34 -0.93
N GLU A 106 -9.67 -4.76 -0.35
CA GLU A 106 -9.89 -6.19 -0.02
C GLU A 106 -9.88 -7.07 -1.28
N SER A 107 -10.57 -6.66 -2.36
CA SER A 107 -10.59 -7.46 -3.59
C SER A 107 -9.23 -7.51 -4.25
N HIS A 108 -8.46 -6.42 -4.25
CA HIS A 108 -7.12 -6.39 -4.80
C HIS A 108 -6.17 -7.29 -4.00
N THR A 109 -6.15 -7.17 -2.67
CA THR A 109 -5.36 -8.02 -1.76
C THR A 109 -5.69 -9.50 -1.96
N LEU A 110 -6.99 -9.83 -2.06
CA LEU A 110 -7.43 -11.19 -2.34
C LEU A 110 -6.90 -11.70 -3.69
N ASP A 111 -6.95 -10.87 -4.74
CA ASP A 111 -6.50 -11.24 -6.08
C ASP A 111 -4.96 -11.43 -6.13
N ILE A 112 -4.21 -10.63 -5.36
CA ILE A 112 -2.76 -10.77 -5.17
C ILE A 112 -2.45 -12.16 -4.57
N PHE A 113 -3.05 -12.51 -3.43
CA PHE A 113 -2.79 -13.79 -2.78
C PHE A 113 -3.30 -14.99 -3.58
N LYS A 114 -4.46 -14.89 -4.23
CA LYS A 114 -4.96 -15.94 -5.15
C LYS A 114 -3.97 -16.22 -6.27
N LYS A 115 -3.41 -15.18 -6.90
CA LYS A 115 -2.39 -15.33 -7.95
C LYS A 115 -1.10 -15.93 -7.40
N PHE A 116 -0.70 -15.52 -6.21
CA PHE A 116 0.52 -16.01 -5.56
C PHE A 116 0.42 -17.51 -5.23
N PHE A 117 -0.67 -17.94 -4.60
CA PHE A 117 -0.89 -19.34 -4.21
C PHE A 117 -1.55 -20.21 -5.29
N LYS A 118 -1.68 -19.74 -6.53
CA LYS A 118 -2.40 -20.48 -7.61
C LYS A 118 -1.85 -21.88 -7.94
N LYS A 119 -0.62 -22.18 -7.55
CA LYS A 119 0.03 -23.49 -7.75
C LYS A 119 -0.04 -24.39 -6.51
N SER A 120 -0.50 -23.88 -5.37
CA SER A 120 -0.65 -24.69 -4.15
C SER A 120 -1.75 -25.73 -4.31
N LYS A 121 -1.50 -26.93 -3.77
CA LYS A 121 -2.40 -28.08 -3.93
C LYS A 121 -3.58 -28.04 -2.96
N ARG A 122 -3.36 -27.50 -1.76
CA ARG A 122 -4.35 -27.42 -0.69
C ARG A 122 -4.50 -25.96 -0.30
N ILE A 123 -5.59 -25.36 -0.75
CA ILE A 123 -5.93 -23.97 -0.45
C ILE A 123 -7.41 -23.87 -0.07
N LYS A 124 -7.70 -23.17 1.02
CA LYS A 124 -9.03 -22.70 1.37
C LYS A 124 -8.96 -21.20 1.61
N ILE A 125 -9.94 -20.47 1.10
CA ILE A 125 -10.01 -19.02 1.22
C ILE A 125 -11.37 -18.64 1.75
N PHE A 126 -11.38 -17.87 2.83
CA PHE A 126 -12.56 -17.28 3.44
C PHE A 126 -12.43 -15.76 3.34
N THR A 127 -13.54 -15.09 3.04
CA THR A 127 -13.58 -13.63 2.88
C THR A 127 -14.85 -13.09 3.51
N ASN A 128 -14.81 -11.91 4.14
CA ASN A 128 -15.96 -11.35 4.86
C ASN A 128 -16.56 -12.40 5.81
N TYR A 129 -15.71 -12.97 6.66
CA TYR A 129 -16.02 -14.12 7.49
C TYR A 129 -16.15 -13.73 8.96
N TYR A 130 -16.81 -14.57 9.74
CA TYR A 130 -16.94 -14.45 11.18
C TYR A 130 -16.38 -15.70 11.83
N ILE A 131 -15.55 -15.53 12.86
CA ILE A 131 -14.98 -16.65 13.60
C ILE A 131 -15.84 -16.94 14.83
N ASN A 132 -16.21 -18.20 15.04
CA ASN A 132 -17.01 -18.68 16.19
C ASN A 132 -18.31 -17.89 16.47
N ASN A 133 -18.88 -17.28 15.43
CA ASN A 133 -20.04 -16.37 15.48
C ASN A 133 -19.80 -15.08 16.29
N GLU A 134 -18.55 -14.67 16.47
CA GLU A 134 -18.21 -13.33 16.93
C GLU A 134 -18.84 -12.27 16.00
N PRO A 135 -19.28 -11.12 16.55
CA PRO A 135 -20.06 -10.14 15.78
C PRO A 135 -19.22 -9.33 14.80
N GLU A 136 -17.89 -9.37 14.92
CA GLU A 136 -16.98 -8.59 14.08
C GLU A 136 -16.58 -9.39 12.83
N GLU A 137 -16.91 -8.83 11.66
CA GLU A 137 -16.50 -9.38 10.37
C GLU A 137 -14.98 -9.20 10.18
N LYS A 138 -14.35 -10.23 9.61
CA LYS A 138 -12.94 -10.29 9.26
C LYS A 138 -12.77 -10.35 7.76
N ASP A 139 -11.66 -9.80 7.27
CA ASP A 139 -11.53 -9.52 5.85
C ASP A 139 -11.18 -10.79 5.04
N ILE A 140 -10.01 -11.39 5.30
CA ILE A 140 -9.51 -12.55 4.53
C ILE A 140 -8.78 -13.55 5.44
N LEU A 141 -9.14 -14.83 5.33
CA LEU A 141 -8.39 -15.96 5.90
C LEU A 141 -8.01 -16.94 4.79
N ILE A 142 -6.72 -17.23 4.68
CA ILE A 142 -6.20 -18.21 3.71
C ILE A 142 -5.53 -19.34 4.47
N LEU A 143 -6.01 -20.56 4.26
CA LEU A 143 -5.34 -21.77 4.70
C LEU A 143 -4.63 -22.38 3.49
N VAL A 144 -3.30 -22.47 3.53
CA VAL A 144 -2.51 -23.04 2.44
C VAL A 144 -1.39 -23.91 2.95
N ASP A 145 -1.36 -25.16 2.49
CA ASP A 145 -0.33 -26.14 2.81
C ASP A 145 -0.01 -26.23 4.33
N ASN A 146 -1.08 -26.30 5.15
CA ASN A 146 -1.04 -26.36 6.62
C ASN A 146 -0.64 -25.05 7.34
N ASN A 147 -0.60 -23.90 6.65
CA ASN A 147 -0.36 -22.60 7.27
C ASN A 147 -1.60 -21.71 7.15
N ALA A 148 -1.82 -20.84 8.13
CA ALA A 148 -2.89 -19.86 8.11
C ALA A 148 -2.33 -18.45 7.90
N TYR A 149 -2.99 -17.68 7.02
CA TYR A 149 -2.71 -16.27 6.79
C TYR A 149 -3.97 -15.49 7.10
N ILE A 150 -3.93 -14.76 8.21
CA ILE A 150 -5.01 -13.90 8.68
C ILE A 150 -4.70 -12.50 8.18
N ILE A 151 -5.52 -11.99 7.27
CA ILE A 151 -5.23 -10.76 6.54
C ILE A 151 -6.36 -9.76 6.78
N GLU A 152 -5.99 -8.61 7.34
CA GLU A 152 -6.87 -7.47 7.58
C GLU A 152 -6.47 -6.30 6.68
N CYS A 153 -7.42 -5.81 5.90
CA CYS A 153 -7.26 -4.70 4.97
C CYS A 153 -7.72 -3.40 5.64
N LYS A 154 -6.87 -2.37 5.65
CA LYS A 154 -7.16 -1.12 6.36
C LYS A 154 -6.87 0.08 5.47
N ALA A 155 -7.91 0.86 5.23
CA ALA A 155 -7.82 2.13 4.53
C ALA A 155 -8.01 3.29 5.51
N SER A 156 -7.06 4.21 5.48
CA SER A 156 -7.08 5.41 6.31
C SER A 156 -7.89 6.52 5.65
N ARG A 157 -8.22 7.53 6.46
CA ARG A 157 -8.78 8.78 5.93
C ARG A 157 -7.60 9.61 5.42
N TYR A 158 -7.66 10.07 4.17
CA TYR A 158 -6.70 11.05 3.68
C TYR A 158 -6.82 12.33 4.52
N ARG A 159 -5.77 12.66 5.29
CA ARG A 159 -5.72 13.84 6.14
C ARG A 159 -4.38 14.55 5.94
N GLU A 160 -4.42 15.85 5.68
CA GLU A 160 -3.20 16.63 5.55
C GLU A 160 -2.33 16.55 6.82
N PRO A 161 -1.00 16.45 6.65
CA PRO A 161 -0.07 16.46 7.77
C PRO A 161 -0.15 17.81 8.49
N ARG A 162 -0.19 17.76 9.83
CA ARG A 162 -0.10 18.99 10.64
C ARG A 162 1.36 19.33 10.90
N ARG A 163 1.65 20.63 11.00
CA ARG A 163 3.01 21.12 11.26
C ARG A 163 3.30 21.39 12.73
N VAL A 164 2.26 21.59 13.54
CA VAL A 164 2.41 21.66 14.98
C VAL A 164 2.68 20.25 15.49
N THR A 165 3.92 19.98 15.91
CA THR A 165 4.41 18.64 16.24
C THR A 165 3.47 17.86 17.15
N GLU A 166 2.97 18.48 18.24
CA GLU A 166 2.06 17.81 19.16
C GLU A 166 0.76 17.37 18.45
N GLN A 167 0.15 18.26 17.67
CA GLN A 167 -1.06 17.92 16.92
C GLN A 167 -0.79 16.92 15.79
N ALA A 168 0.40 16.99 15.19
CA ALA A 168 0.85 16.06 14.16
C ALA A 168 0.99 14.65 14.74
N TYR A 169 1.66 14.53 15.89
CA TYR A 169 1.84 13.26 16.58
C TYR A 169 0.51 12.64 16.99
N GLN A 170 -0.40 13.40 17.61
CA GLN A 170 -1.73 12.88 17.97
C GLN A 170 -2.51 12.40 16.73
N ARG A 171 -2.38 13.10 15.59
CA ARG A 171 -3.00 12.69 14.33
C ARG A 171 -2.37 11.40 13.79
N ILE A 172 -1.04 11.32 13.69
CA ILE A 172 -0.30 10.12 13.26
C ILE A 172 -0.70 8.92 14.14
N LYS A 173 -0.73 9.10 15.46
CA LYS A 173 -1.15 8.08 16.41
C LYS A 173 -2.60 7.64 16.21
N SER A 174 -3.51 8.58 15.97
CA SER A 174 -4.90 8.25 15.63
C SER A 174 -4.98 7.46 14.32
N ASP A 175 -4.29 7.88 13.26
CA ASP A 175 -4.32 7.16 11.97
C ASP A 175 -3.72 5.76 12.11
N PHE A 176 -2.60 5.62 12.83
CA PHE A 176 -1.98 4.32 13.13
C PHE A 176 -2.93 3.41 13.92
N ASN A 177 -3.60 3.95 14.94
CA ASN A 177 -4.53 3.18 15.76
C ASN A 177 -5.75 2.71 14.95
N ASP A 178 -6.32 3.60 14.14
CA ASP A 178 -7.52 3.32 13.34
C ASP A 178 -7.25 2.31 12.22
N CYS A 179 -5.99 2.18 11.80
CA CYS A 179 -5.56 1.24 10.74
C CYS A 179 -4.77 0.06 11.29
N ILE A 180 -3.48 0.25 11.59
CA ILE A 180 -2.55 -0.84 11.89
C ILE A 180 -2.88 -1.51 13.23
N GLN A 181 -3.09 -0.75 14.31
CA GLN A 181 -3.44 -1.34 15.61
C GLN A 181 -4.78 -2.09 15.54
N LYS A 182 -5.79 -1.50 14.90
CA LYS A 182 -7.10 -2.16 14.74
C LYS A 182 -7.00 -3.43 13.92
N GLY A 183 -6.26 -3.42 12.81
CA GLY A 183 -6.01 -4.61 12.00
C GLY A 183 -5.29 -5.70 12.81
N TYR A 184 -4.27 -5.34 13.58
CA TYR A 184 -3.61 -6.27 14.48
C TYR A 184 -4.57 -6.86 15.52
N ASP A 185 -5.36 -6.02 16.20
CA ASP A 185 -6.32 -6.48 17.21
C ASP A 185 -7.32 -7.48 16.61
N GLN A 186 -7.76 -7.28 15.36
CA GLN A 186 -8.65 -8.19 14.65
C GLN A 186 -7.96 -9.49 14.22
N CYS A 187 -6.72 -9.43 13.72
CA CYS A 187 -5.94 -10.62 13.41
C CYS A 187 -5.66 -11.46 14.66
N TYR A 188 -5.26 -10.81 15.76
CA TYR A 188 -4.95 -11.44 17.03
C TYR A 188 -6.15 -12.23 17.57
N GLN A 189 -7.37 -11.70 17.49
CA GLN A 189 -8.56 -12.45 17.88
C GLN A 189 -8.68 -13.77 17.10
N VAL A 190 -8.45 -13.75 15.79
CA VAL A 190 -8.54 -14.96 14.95
C VAL A 190 -7.41 -15.93 15.27
N GLU A 191 -6.19 -15.43 15.45
CA GLU A 191 -5.02 -16.22 15.85
C GLU A 191 -5.27 -16.94 17.17
N GLN A 192 -5.78 -16.25 18.20
CA GLN A 192 -6.09 -16.87 19.49
C GLN A 192 -7.15 -17.96 19.39
N GLU A 193 -8.17 -17.78 18.54
CA GLU A 193 -9.17 -18.83 18.33
C GLU A 193 -8.56 -20.06 17.65
N LEU A 194 -7.64 -19.87 16.70
CA LEU A 194 -6.95 -20.96 16.01
C LEU A 194 -5.93 -21.68 16.91
N LEU A 195 -5.26 -20.97 17.82
CA LEU A 195 -4.26 -21.56 18.72
C LEU A 195 -4.90 -22.31 19.90
N ASN A 196 -5.98 -21.76 20.47
CA ASN A 196 -6.49 -22.23 21.77
C ASN A 196 -7.64 -23.23 21.66
N ASN A 197 -8.22 -23.44 20.48
CA ASN A 197 -9.32 -24.38 20.27
C ASN A 197 -8.93 -25.45 19.27
N GLU A 198 -9.32 -26.71 19.48
CA GLU A 198 -9.10 -27.80 18.51
C GLU A 198 -9.93 -27.65 17.22
N LYS A 199 -11.05 -26.93 17.31
CA LYS A 199 -12.00 -26.71 16.22
C LYS A 199 -12.51 -25.28 16.26
N VAL A 200 -12.57 -24.67 15.08
CA VAL A 200 -13.07 -23.32 14.89
C VAL A 200 -14.14 -23.32 13.82
N ILE A 201 -15.22 -22.57 14.05
CA ILE A 201 -16.30 -22.37 13.07
C ILE A 201 -16.02 -21.07 12.33
N VAL A 202 -15.90 -21.15 11.01
CA VAL A 202 -15.83 -19.98 10.14
C VAL A 202 -17.15 -19.82 9.42
N SER A 203 -17.91 -18.81 9.81
CA SER A 203 -19.21 -18.47 9.26
C SER A 203 -19.07 -17.43 8.14
N LEU A 204 -19.73 -17.69 7.02
CA LEU A 204 -19.93 -16.80 5.89
C LEU A 204 -21.44 -16.53 5.77
N LYS A 205 -21.83 -15.53 4.98
CA LYS A 205 -23.23 -15.07 4.88
C LYS A 205 -24.30 -16.18 4.78
N ASN A 206 -24.00 -17.30 4.10
CA ASN A 206 -24.96 -18.40 3.88
C ASN A 206 -24.42 -19.80 4.24
N LYS A 207 -23.20 -19.91 4.78
CA LYS A 207 -22.58 -21.21 5.08
C LYS A 207 -21.58 -21.09 6.22
N SER A 208 -21.40 -22.15 6.99
CA SER A 208 -20.33 -22.24 7.97
C SER A 208 -19.47 -23.47 7.67
N GLU A 209 -18.16 -23.33 7.90
CA GLU A 209 -17.20 -24.42 7.76
C GLU A 209 -16.45 -24.62 9.07
N VAL A 210 -16.17 -25.87 9.42
CA VAL A 210 -15.36 -26.19 10.60
C VAL A 210 -13.93 -26.40 10.16
N ILE A 211 -13.01 -25.69 10.80
CA ILE A 211 -11.57 -25.86 10.67
C ILE A 211 -11.08 -26.71 11.84
N ILE A 212 -10.31 -27.75 11.55
CA ILE A 212 -9.55 -28.50 12.56
C ILE A 212 -8.20 -27.80 12.68
N THR A 213 -7.93 -27.22 13.85
CA THR A 213 -6.78 -26.32 14.03
C THR A 213 -5.47 -27.07 14.23
N ASN A 214 -5.51 -28.29 14.75
CA ASN A 214 -4.32 -29.15 14.93
C ASN A 214 -3.57 -29.46 13.61
N GLU A 215 -4.20 -29.21 12.46
CA GLU A 215 -3.55 -29.33 11.14
C GLU A 215 -2.79 -28.06 10.71
N ILE A 216 -2.97 -26.96 11.44
CA ILE A 216 -2.30 -25.68 11.19
C ILE A 216 -0.97 -25.70 11.96
N HIS A 217 0.12 -25.50 11.24
CA HIS A 217 1.45 -25.46 11.83
C HIS A 217 1.82 -24.04 12.24
N GLU A 218 1.52 -23.07 11.36
CA GLU A 218 2.01 -21.71 11.49
C GLU A 218 0.90 -20.71 11.12
N ILE A 219 0.84 -19.60 11.84
CA ILE A 219 -0.18 -18.56 11.69
C ILE A 219 0.53 -17.22 11.48
N PHE A 220 0.19 -16.56 10.37
CA PHE A 220 0.73 -15.24 10.06
C PHE A 220 -0.38 -14.19 10.08
N CYS A 221 -0.23 -13.21 10.96
CA CYS A 221 -1.06 -12.02 11.01
C CYS A 221 -0.52 -10.96 10.05
N ILE A 222 -1.30 -10.53 9.07
CA ILE A 222 -0.91 -9.56 8.05
C ILE A 222 -1.91 -8.40 8.04
N VAL A 223 -1.41 -7.17 8.15
CA VAL A 223 -2.22 -5.95 8.03
C VAL A 223 -1.85 -5.20 6.76
N VAL A 224 -2.71 -5.28 5.76
CA VAL A 224 -2.50 -4.64 4.44
C VAL A 224 -3.13 -3.26 4.43
N THR A 225 -2.35 -2.22 4.12
CA THR A 225 -2.84 -0.85 4.09
C THR A 225 -2.98 -0.29 2.67
N SER A 226 -3.92 0.63 2.47
CA SER A 226 -4.00 1.43 1.22
C SER A 226 -3.17 2.72 1.25
N GLU A 227 -2.59 3.07 2.39
CA GLU A 227 -1.69 4.22 2.52
C GLU A 227 -0.39 3.76 3.19
N ARG A 228 0.71 4.44 2.86
CA ARG A 228 2.00 4.22 3.49
C ARG A 228 2.06 4.92 4.83
N PHE A 229 2.46 4.18 5.87
CA PHE A 229 2.72 4.73 7.21
C PHE A 229 4.22 4.92 7.48
N ALA A 230 5.07 4.81 6.45
CA ALA A 230 6.52 4.98 6.53
C ALA A 230 7.14 4.15 7.68
N SER A 231 8.10 4.70 8.42
CA SER A 231 8.87 3.95 9.42
C SER A 231 8.05 3.32 10.53
N ILE A 232 6.88 3.88 10.89
CA ILE A 232 6.00 3.29 11.91
C ILE A 232 5.21 2.07 11.38
N GLN A 233 5.20 1.85 10.07
CA GLN A 233 4.70 0.63 9.44
C GLN A 233 5.76 -0.45 9.41
N THR A 234 6.97 -0.07 9.00
CA THR A 234 8.09 -0.99 8.81
C THR A 234 8.65 -1.43 10.16
N ASP A 235 8.68 -0.55 11.17
CA ASP A 235 9.00 -0.92 12.54
C ASP A 235 7.80 -0.68 13.46
N LEU A 236 7.05 -1.76 13.70
CA LEU A 236 5.89 -1.76 14.58
C LEU A 236 6.27 -1.61 16.06
N GLY A 237 7.54 -1.84 16.43
CA GLY A 237 8.04 -1.57 17.78
C GLY A 237 7.94 -0.10 18.19
N LEU A 238 7.80 0.81 17.22
CA LEU A 238 7.65 2.25 17.47
C LEU A 238 6.28 2.63 18.06
N MET A 239 5.20 1.93 17.68
CA MET A 239 3.83 2.37 18.02
C MET A 239 2.85 1.24 18.36
N LEU A 240 3.07 0.02 17.88
CA LEU A 240 2.12 -1.08 18.09
C LEU A 240 2.09 -1.50 19.56
N LYS A 241 0.88 -1.61 20.10
CA LYS A 241 0.64 -2.20 21.42
C LYS A 241 0.20 -3.65 21.24
N ARG A 242 1.14 -4.57 21.43
CA ARG A 242 0.83 -6.01 21.43
C ARG A 242 0.00 -6.37 22.66
N LYS A 243 -0.90 -7.35 22.52
CA LYS A 243 -1.71 -7.87 23.63
C LYS A 243 -0.84 -8.69 24.59
N ASN A 244 0.11 -9.45 24.07
CA ASN A 244 1.18 -10.09 24.82
C ASN A 244 2.54 -9.80 24.15
N ASN A 245 3.56 -9.53 24.97
CA ASN A 245 4.89 -9.15 24.49
C ASN A 245 5.71 -10.33 23.95
N GLU A 246 5.28 -11.55 24.24
CA GLU A 246 5.89 -12.78 23.71
C GLU A 246 5.36 -13.13 22.31
N ASP A 247 4.19 -12.60 21.92
CA ASP A 247 3.59 -12.90 20.62
C ASP A 247 4.42 -12.27 19.48
N PRO A 248 4.53 -12.95 18.32
CA PRO A 248 5.17 -12.37 17.15
C PRO A 248 4.48 -11.07 16.72
N TYR A 249 5.25 -10.17 16.13
CA TYR A 249 4.69 -8.98 15.49
C TYR A 249 3.97 -9.38 14.21
N PRO A 250 2.81 -8.76 13.88
CA PRO A 250 2.21 -8.95 12.57
C PRO A 250 3.11 -8.33 11.49
N TRP A 251 2.87 -8.71 10.24
CA TRP A 251 3.45 -8.01 9.11
C TRP A 251 2.49 -6.92 8.63
N SER A 252 2.87 -5.65 8.75
CA SER A 252 2.12 -4.56 8.14
C SER A 252 2.79 -4.12 6.84
N ILE A 253 2.03 -4.01 5.76
CA ILE A 253 2.55 -3.67 4.45
C ILE A 253 1.55 -2.89 3.60
N TYR A 254 2.06 -1.95 2.79
CA TYR A 254 1.28 -1.25 1.79
C TYR A 254 0.97 -2.16 0.59
N VAL A 255 -0.26 -2.09 0.07
CA VAL A 255 -0.75 -3.05 -0.95
C VAL A 255 0.12 -3.15 -2.21
N ASP A 256 0.69 -2.05 -2.70
CA ASP A 256 1.53 -2.09 -3.90
C ASP A 256 2.90 -2.72 -3.62
N ASP A 257 3.44 -2.51 -2.42
CA ASP A 257 4.69 -3.14 -1.97
C ASP A 257 4.47 -4.66 -1.80
N LEU A 258 3.30 -5.06 -1.27
CA LEU A 258 2.87 -6.45 -1.18
C LEU A 258 2.77 -7.10 -2.57
N GLU A 259 2.06 -6.48 -3.51
CA GLU A 259 1.93 -7.00 -4.88
C GLU A 259 3.32 -7.16 -5.52
N THR A 260 4.15 -6.13 -5.42
CA THR A 260 5.50 -6.11 -5.98
C THR A 260 6.34 -7.24 -5.41
N PHE A 261 6.39 -7.37 -4.08
CA PHE A 261 7.17 -8.40 -3.41
C PHE A 261 6.70 -9.81 -3.77
N LEU A 262 5.40 -10.09 -3.67
CA LEU A 262 4.86 -11.43 -3.97
C LEU A 262 5.05 -11.81 -5.45
N LYS A 263 4.94 -10.87 -6.40
CA LYS A 263 5.27 -11.16 -7.81
C LYS A 263 6.73 -11.55 -7.98
N VAL A 264 7.64 -10.84 -7.31
CA VAL A 264 9.07 -11.12 -7.42
C VAL A 264 9.39 -12.48 -6.81
N LEU A 265 8.85 -12.80 -5.64
CA LEU A 265 8.95 -14.13 -5.05
C LEU A 265 8.45 -15.21 -6.01
N TYR A 266 7.27 -14.97 -6.61
CA TYR A 266 6.66 -15.91 -7.53
C TYR A 266 7.52 -16.20 -8.77
N ASN A 267 8.17 -15.16 -9.30
CA ASN A 267 8.99 -15.26 -10.51
C ASN A 267 10.42 -15.72 -10.24
N SER A 268 10.94 -15.48 -9.03
CA SER A 268 12.35 -15.73 -8.69
C SER A 268 12.60 -17.12 -8.10
N PHE A 269 11.58 -17.76 -7.53
CA PHE A 269 11.75 -19.02 -6.80
C PHE A 269 10.86 -20.13 -7.34
N SER A 270 11.38 -21.37 -7.31
CA SER A 270 10.63 -22.58 -7.69
C SER A 270 9.51 -22.92 -6.71
N ASN A 271 9.69 -22.59 -5.42
CA ASN A 271 8.69 -22.73 -4.37
C ASN A 271 8.43 -21.38 -3.66
N PRO A 272 7.61 -20.50 -4.25
CA PRO A 272 7.30 -19.18 -3.69
C PRO A 272 6.59 -19.26 -2.34
N SER A 273 5.69 -20.23 -2.15
CA SER A 273 4.94 -20.41 -0.90
C SER A 273 5.86 -20.66 0.29
N ARG A 274 6.91 -21.49 0.12
CA ARG A 274 7.94 -21.67 1.16
C ARG A 274 8.75 -20.39 1.38
N LYS A 275 8.97 -19.59 0.34
CA LYS A 275 9.80 -18.38 0.45
C LYS A 275 9.08 -17.23 1.16
N ILE A 276 7.76 -17.10 0.99
CA ILE A 276 7.01 -16.14 1.81
C ILE A 276 6.98 -16.58 3.28
N PHE A 277 6.86 -17.89 3.55
CA PHE A 277 6.98 -18.43 4.90
C PHE A 277 8.32 -18.07 5.53
N ASP A 278 9.43 -18.43 4.85
CA ASP A 278 10.78 -18.12 5.32
C ASP A 278 10.94 -16.60 5.56
N PHE A 279 10.37 -15.75 4.72
CA PHE A 279 10.43 -14.31 4.91
C PHE A 279 9.68 -13.85 6.17
N LEU A 280 8.42 -14.26 6.34
CA LEU A 280 7.56 -13.78 7.43
C LEU A 280 8.12 -14.19 8.81
N GLU A 281 8.54 -15.46 8.96
CA GLU A 281 9.14 -16.02 10.18
C GLU A 281 10.35 -15.22 10.66
N HIS A 282 11.18 -14.70 9.74
CA HIS A 282 12.37 -13.91 10.12
C HIS A 282 12.06 -12.41 10.19
N ARG A 283 11.09 -11.94 9.41
CA ARG A 283 10.73 -10.52 9.31
C ARG A 283 10.15 -9.99 10.63
N GLU A 284 9.43 -10.82 11.38
CA GLU A 284 8.87 -10.45 12.69
C GLU A 284 9.96 -10.09 13.73
N LEU A 285 11.16 -10.68 13.62
CA LEU A 285 12.26 -10.46 14.56
C LEU A 285 12.93 -9.08 14.40
N LEU A 286 12.64 -8.35 13.32
CA LEU A 286 13.26 -7.04 13.05
C LEU A 286 12.58 -5.87 13.78
N HIS A 287 11.35 -6.04 14.24
CA HIS A 287 10.62 -4.96 14.91
C HIS A 287 11.28 -4.59 16.26
N GLY A 288 11.31 -3.30 16.56
CA GLY A 288 11.99 -2.68 17.70
C GLY A 288 13.45 -2.29 17.43
N ARG A 289 14.00 -2.68 16.27
CA ARG A 289 15.41 -2.47 15.91
C ARG A 289 15.63 -2.19 14.43
N LEU A 290 14.59 -1.87 13.67
CA LEU A 290 14.69 -1.65 12.23
C LEU A 290 14.58 -0.16 11.91
N ILE A 291 15.58 0.36 11.21
CA ILE A 291 15.57 1.72 10.69
C ILE A 291 15.54 1.64 9.17
N THR A 292 14.35 1.84 8.62
CA THR A 292 14.09 1.89 7.18
C THR A 292 13.03 2.95 6.87
N ASN A 293 13.04 3.44 5.63
CA ASN A 293 12.01 4.36 5.12
C ASN A 293 10.94 3.62 4.29
N ASP A 294 11.28 2.45 3.74
CA ASP A 294 10.41 1.68 2.85
C ASP A 294 10.52 0.18 3.18
N GLU A 295 9.39 -0.54 3.14
CA GLU A 295 9.33 -1.98 3.40
C GLU A 295 10.00 -2.76 2.26
N LEU A 296 9.99 -2.23 1.04
CA LEU A 296 10.63 -2.86 -0.10
C LEU A 296 12.15 -2.99 0.08
N ASP A 297 12.80 -2.13 0.85
CA ASP A 297 14.23 -2.31 1.15
C ASP A 297 14.47 -3.60 1.93
N VAL A 298 13.60 -3.92 2.89
CA VAL A 298 13.65 -5.16 3.69
C VAL A 298 13.33 -6.38 2.82
N CYS A 299 12.29 -6.29 1.98
CA CYS A 299 11.96 -7.32 0.99
C CYS A 299 13.15 -7.58 0.04
N ALA A 300 13.84 -6.54 -0.41
CA ALA A 300 15.01 -6.66 -1.28
C ALA A 300 16.21 -7.31 -0.58
N MET A 301 16.43 -7.05 0.72
CA MET A 301 17.45 -7.76 1.51
C MET A 301 17.22 -9.28 1.46
N PHE A 302 15.98 -9.71 1.73
CA PHE A 302 15.61 -11.13 1.65
C PHE A 302 15.80 -11.71 0.24
N LEU A 303 15.36 -10.99 -0.79
CA LEU A 303 15.42 -11.47 -2.18
C LEU A 303 16.86 -11.61 -2.69
N LYS A 304 17.78 -10.74 -2.25
CA LYS A 304 19.18 -10.76 -2.69
C LYS A 304 19.98 -11.86 -2.01
N ASP A 305 19.81 -12.03 -0.71
CA ASP A 305 20.50 -13.06 0.06
C ASP A 305 19.63 -13.55 1.23
N PRO A 306 18.79 -14.58 1.01
CA PRO A 306 17.91 -15.12 2.04
C PRO A 306 18.67 -15.64 3.27
N LYS A 307 19.92 -16.10 3.09
CA LYS A 307 20.71 -16.65 4.19
C LYS A 307 21.23 -15.53 5.08
N ASN A 308 21.85 -14.51 4.48
CA ASN A 308 22.32 -13.34 5.22
C ASN A 308 21.15 -12.57 5.85
N PHE A 309 19.98 -12.51 5.18
CA PHE A 309 18.77 -11.93 5.77
C PHE A 309 18.39 -12.63 7.08
N LYS A 310 18.35 -13.96 7.10
CA LYS A 310 18.11 -14.75 8.32
C LYS A 310 19.13 -14.42 9.42
N GLU A 311 20.42 -14.40 9.10
CA GLU A 311 21.48 -14.08 10.07
C GLU A 311 21.31 -12.68 10.67
N ILE A 312 20.92 -11.68 9.86
CA ILE A 312 20.61 -10.32 10.33
C ILE A 312 19.36 -10.29 11.22
N CYS A 313 18.31 -11.01 10.83
CA CYS A 313 17.08 -11.15 11.61
C CYS A 313 17.29 -11.87 12.95
N GLU A 314 18.24 -12.80 13.05
CA GLU A 314 18.53 -13.48 14.32
C GLU A 314 19.57 -12.73 15.18
N SER A 315 20.12 -11.62 14.68
CA SER A 315 21.07 -10.79 15.43
C SER A 315 20.41 -9.79 16.37
N GLU A 316 21.14 -9.38 17.40
CA GLU A 316 20.73 -8.34 18.36
C GLU A 316 20.98 -6.90 17.88
N TYR A 317 21.54 -6.73 16.68
CA TYR A 317 21.94 -5.42 16.17
C TYR A 317 20.76 -4.62 15.64
N VAL A 318 20.86 -3.30 15.77
CA VAL A 318 20.01 -2.35 15.04
C VAL A 318 20.33 -2.48 13.55
N VAL A 319 19.30 -2.68 12.74
CA VAL A 319 19.41 -2.92 11.31
C VAL A 319 19.07 -1.64 10.56
N PHE A 320 20.02 -1.16 9.77
CA PHE A 320 19.80 -0.08 8.81
C PHE A 320 19.73 -0.68 7.41
N THR A 321 18.64 -0.39 6.70
CA THR A 321 18.54 -0.76 5.29
C THR A 321 19.33 0.23 4.43
N ASP A 322 19.90 -0.26 3.33
CA ASP A 322 20.37 0.62 2.27
C ASP A 322 19.14 1.11 1.48
N PRO A 323 18.86 2.43 1.45
CA PRO A 323 17.64 2.99 0.85
C PRO A 323 17.59 2.83 -0.68
N THR A 324 18.69 2.36 -1.29
CA THR A 324 18.79 2.07 -2.72
C THR A 324 18.48 0.61 -3.05
N LEU A 325 18.23 -0.24 -2.04
CA LEU A 325 17.95 -1.66 -2.26
C LEU A 325 16.66 -1.89 -3.06
N GLN A 326 15.64 -1.06 -2.84
CA GLN A 326 14.40 -1.09 -3.63
C GLN A 326 14.61 -0.89 -5.14
N ASN A 327 15.72 -0.29 -5.59
CA ASN A 327 16.07 -0.20 -7.02
C ASN A 327 16.17 -1.59 -7.69
N TYR A 328 16.31 -2.65 -6.89
CA TYR A 328 16.21 -4.03 -7.37
C TYR A 328 14.87 -4.30 -8.08
N PHE A 329 13.76 -3.81 -7.53
CA PHE A 329 12.44 -3.97 -8.14
C PHE A 329 12.31 -3.16 -9.43
N ASP A 330 12.80 -1.93 -9.44
CA ASP A 330 12.83 -1.09 -10.65
C ASP A 330 13.60 -1.78 -11.78
N LYS A 331 14.76 -2.35 -11.46
CA LYS A 331 15.54 -3.12 -12.44
C LYS A 331 14.73 -4.28 -13.01
N LEU A 332 14.02 -5.04 -12.17
CA LEU A 332 13.18 -6.14 -12.64
C LEU A 332 11.99 -5.65 -13.48
N TYR A 333 11.43 -4.48 -13.16
CA TYR A 333 10.37 -3.84 -13.94
C TYR A 333 10.87 -3.40 -15.32
N PHE A 334 11.98 -2.66 -15.40
CA PHE A 334 12.55 -2.22 -16.67
C PHE A 334 13.10 -3.37 -17.53
N ASP A 335 13.57 -4.45 -16.90
CA ASP A 335 13.92 -5.72 -17.56
C ASP A 335 12.69 -6.50 -18.07
N LYS A 336 11.46 -6.02 -17.84
CA LYS A 336 10.18 -6.68 -18.17
C LYS A 336 9.99 -8.05 -17.50
N LYS A 337 10.68 -8.28 -16.37
CA LYS A 337 10.54 -9.48 -15.52
C LYS A 337 9.38 -9.34 -14.54
N LEU A 338 8.94 -8.12 -14.26
CA LEU A 338 7.70 -7.83 -13.55
C LEU A 338 6.67 -7.27 -14.52
N LYS A 339 5.51 -7.93 -14.57
CA LYS A 339 4.37 -7.48 -15.35
C LYS A 339 3.25 -7.12 -14.38
N PHE A 340 2.93 -5.84 -14.32
CA PHE A 340 1.73 -5.34 -13.67
C PHE A 340 0.60 -5.36 -14.69
N ARG A 341 -0.63 -5.64 -14.23
CA ARG A 341 -1.78 -5.43 -15.13
C ARG A 341 -1.87 -3.93 -15.32
N ILE A 342 -1.64 -3.48 -16.54
CA ILE A 342 -2.15 -2.19 -16.95
C ILE A 342 -3.65 -2.44 -17.07
N GLU A 343 -4.44 -1.88 -16.16
CA GLU A 343 -5.88 -1.90 -16.36
C GLU A 343 -6.13 -1.14 -17.67
N ASP A 344 -6.69 -1.84 -18.66
CA ASP A 344 -7.11 -1.22 -19.92
C ASP A 344 -8.25 -0.26 -19.56
N PHE A 345 -7.93 1.03 -19.42
CA PHE A 345 -8.90 2.10 -19.15
C PHE A 345 -9.43 2.70 -20.45
#